data_AF-A0A1Y1YUM8-F1
#
_entry.id   AF-A0A1Y1YUM8-F1
#
_cell.length_a   1.000
_cell.length_b   1.000
_cell.length_c   1.000
_cell.angle_alpha   90.00
_cell.angle_beta   90.00
_cell.angle_gamma   90.00
#
_symmetry.space_group_name_H-M   'P 1'
#
loop_
_entity.id
_entity.type
_entity.pdbx_description
1 polymer ?
#
loop_
_entity_poly.entity_id
_entity_poly.type
_entity_poly.pdbx_seq_one_letter_code
_entity_poly.pdbx_strand_id
1 'polypeptide(L)'
;MHPSTIATGLAFISAVTAHLHPEPQTHINYTVVPGVFLQDDPSTNASAFDFIASNFGLINRTYPTDSSCPDRKHATQWQRLAHYISSLNSQCRSNERYALLFLGRHGEGYHNAAESYYGTPAWNCFYSELDGNSTVTWADAHLTAPGITQAQTVNKFWSHLLKDEKTTPPESFYTSPLWRCLQTIQLTFTDLNLPKKNPFIPIVKEFFREGISAHTCDRRSTKSQIRAGFPSYRFENGFQEHDPYWMALRAETPTDQDIRSKKVLDDVFESDDSTYISVTAHSGEIASLLRVLGHREFRLATGAALPVLVKATTLKGDEPPTATQPYATVTTCATPPTIKASSCNDCSCCK
;
A
#
# COMPACT_ATOMS: atom_id res chain seq x y z
N MET A 1 -5.06 5.16 -84.19
CA MET A 1 -4.04 5.19 -83.13
C MET A 1 -4.66 5.88 -81.92
N HIS A 2 -4.93 5.11 -80.86
CA HIS A 2 -5.52 5.62 -79.62
C HIS A 2 -4.49 6.41 -78.80
N PRO A 3 -4.91 7.49 -78.13
CA PRO A 3 -4.36 7.84 -76.84
C PRO A 3 -5.45 7.77 -75.76
N SER A 4 -5.19 6.96 -74.75
CA SER A 4 -5.94 6.90 -73.50
C SER A 4 -5.69 8.16 -72.67
N THR A 5 -6.74 8.85 -72.26
CA THR A 5 -6.70 9.91 -71.26
C THR A 5 -7.13 9.34 -69.91
N ILE A 6 -6.20 9.32 -68.95
CA ILE A 6 -6.44 8.96 -67.55
C ILE A 6 -7.10 10.16 -66.87
N ALA A 7 -8.32 9.97 -66.35
CA ALA A 7 -8.99 10.94 -65.50
C ALA A 7 -8.64 10.68 -64.03
N THR A 8 -7.87 11.59 -63.42
CA THR A 8 -7.55 11.57 -61.99
C THR A 8 -8.68 12.27 -61.23
N GLY A 9 -9.50 11.50 -60.51
CA GLY A 9 -10.49 12.05 -59.57
C GLY A 9 -9.80 12.49 -58.28
N LEU A 10 -9.90 13.78 -57.94
CA LEU A 10 -9.59 14.26 -56.60
C LEU A 10 -10.75 13.93 -55.66
N ALA A 11 -10.52 13.04 -54.71
CA ALA A 11 -11.40 12.85 -53.56
C ALA A 11 -11.07 13.92 -52.50
N PHE A 12 -12.02 14.82 -52.21
CA PHE A 12 -11.95 15.71 -51.06
C PHE A 12 -12.22 14.91 -49.79
N ILE A 13 -11.17 14.68 -48.99
CA ILE A 13 -11.31 14.16 -47.62
C ILE A 13 -11.65 15.37 -46.74
N SER A 14 -12.91 15.45 -46.31
CA SER A 14 -13.33 16.42 -45.31
C SER A 14 -12.81 15.98 -43.94
N ALA A 15 -11.73 16.61 -43.48
CA ALA A 15 -11.21 16.40 -42.13
C ALA A 15 -12.18 17.05 -41.13
N VAL A 16 -12.98 16.24 -40.44
CA VAL A 16 -13.70 16.68 -39.24
C VAL A 16 -12.67 16.76 -38.13
N THR A 17 -12.20 17.97 -37.83
CA THR A 17 -11.48 18.24 -36.59
C THR A 17 -12.44 18.10 -35.42
N ALA A 18 -12.43 16.94 -34.77
CA ALA A 18 -13.04 16.79 -33.46
C ALA A 18 -12.32 17.75 -32.51
N HIS A 19 -12.99 18.81 -32.09
CA HIS A 19 -12.56 19.62 -30.97
C HIS A 19 -12.65 18.75 -29.71
N LEU A 20 -11.55 18.10 -29.36
CA LEU A 20 -11.35 17.55 -28.02
C LEU A 20 -11.40 18.73 -27.07
N HIS A 21 -12.54 18.93 -26.41
CA HIS A 21 -12.58 19.78 -25.22
C HIS A 21 -11.60 19.18 -24.22
N PRO A 22 -10.63 19.93 -23.69
CA PRO A 22 -9.81 19.44 -22.60
C PRO A 22 -10.76 19.10 -21.45
N GLU A 23 -10.77 17.84 -21.03
CA GLU A 23 -11.47 17.43 -19.81
C GLU A 23 -11.06 18.40 -18.69
N PRO A 24 -12.02 18.92 -17.91
CA PRO A 24 -11.70 19.82 -16.83
C PRO A 24 -10.74 19.09 -15.88
N GLN A 25 -9.62 19.72 -15.59
CA GLN A 25 -8.63 19.15 -14.69
C GLN A 25 -9.27 18.82 -13.34
N THR A 26 -9.01 17.62 -12.85
CA THR A 26 -9.53 17.14 -11.56
C THR A 26 -8.40 16.58 -10.70
N HIS A 27 -8.64 16.52 -9.40
CA HIS A 27 -7.78 15.83 -8.44
C HIS A 27 -8.64 15.15 -7.38
N ILE A 28 -8.08 14.12 -6.72
CA ILE A 28 -8.76 13.41 -5.64
C ILE A 28 -8.30 13.96 -4.29
N ASN A 29 -9.27 14.31 -3.45
CA ASN A 29 -9.06 14.61 -2.04
C ASN A 29 -9.56 13.44 -1.18
N TYR A 30 -8.74 12.99 -0.23
CA TYR A 30 -9.05 11.89 0.66
C TYR A 30 -9.39 12.38 2.06
N THR A 31 -10.31 11.68 2.71
CA THR A 31 -10.61 11.82 4.14
C THR A 31 -10.95 10.45 4.72
N VAL A 32 -10.73 10.25 6.01
CA VAL A 32 -11.21 9.06 6.72
C VAL A 32 -12.62 9.26 7.27
N VAL A 33 -13.39 8.18 7.34
CA VAL A 33 -14.68 8.13 8.04
C VAL A 33 -14.43 7.64 9.48
N PRO A 34 -14.44 8.51 10.49
CA PRO A 34 -13.94 8.18 11.82
C PRO A 34 -14.92 7.35 12.65
N GLY A 35 -14.38 6.70 13.69
CA GLY A 35 -15.14 5.97 14.69
C GLY A 35 -15.63 4.62 14.18
N VAL A 36 -15.06 4.11 13.09
CA VAL A 36 -15.35 2.76 12.60
C VAL A 36 -14.37 1.77 13.23
N PHE A 37 -13.10 2.17 13.35
CA PHE A 37 -12.04 1.34 13.90
C PHE A 37 -11.41 2.01 15.12
N LEU A 38 -10.99 1.23 16.12
CA LEU A 38 -10.35 1.73 17.34
C LEU A 38 -9.10 2.56 17.03
N GLN A 39 -8.44 2.29 15.91
CA GLN A 39 -7.20 2.93 15.50
C GLN A 39 -7.40 4.41 15.09
N ASP A 40 -8.63 4.82 14.79
CA ASP A 40 -9.05 6.22 14.59
C ASP A 40 -8.93 7.02 15.89
N ASP A 41 -9.14 6.37 17.05
CA ASP A 41 -9.20 7.03 18.36
C ASP A 41 -7.80 7.41 18.86
N PRO A 42 -7.54 8.70 19.17
CA PRO A 42 -6.27 9.15 19.71
C PRO A 42 -5.82 8.44 21.00
N SER A 43 -6.76 7.91 21.79
CA SER A 43 -6.51 7.20 23.04
C SER A 43 -6.08 5.74 22.86
N THR A 44 -6.24 5.16 21.65
CA THR A 44 -5.81 3.79 21.38
C THR A 44 -4.28 3.71 21.32
N ASN A 45 -3.71 2.81 22.12
CA ASN A 45 -2.27 2.57 22.17
C ASN A 45 -1.82 1.68 21.00
N ALA A 46 -1.19 2.29 19.98
CA ALA A 46 -0.72 1.56 18.80
C ALA A 46 0.33 0.49 19.11
N SER A 47 1.23 0.74 20.07
CA SER A 47 2.35 -0.17 20.38
C SER A 47 1.92 -1.48 21.03
N ALA A 48 0.74 -1.52 21.65
CA ALA A 48 0.20 -2.69 22.34
C ALA A 48 -1.05 -3.25 21.64
N PHE A 49 -1.36 -2.80 20.43
CA PHE A 49 -2.60 -3.12 19.76
C PHE A 49 -2.58 -4.52 19.13
N ASP A 50 -3.44 -5.41 19.63
CA ASP A 50 -3.68 -6.72 19.03
C ASP A 50 -4.88 -6.65 18.07
N PHE A 51 -4.58 -6.52 16.78
CA PHE A 51 -5.60 -6.40 15.74
C PHE A 51 -6.38 -7.70 15.51
N ILE A 52 -5.84 -8.87 15.87
CA ILE A 52 -6.53 -10.15 15.70
C ILE A 52 -7.54 -10.31 16.83
N ALA A 53 -7.10 -10.14 18.08
CA ALA A 53 -7.97 -10.26 19.25
C ALA A 53 -9.10 -9.21 19.25
N SER A 54 -8.88 -8.06 18.63
CA SER A 54 -9.86 -6.98 18.52
C SER A 54 -10.72 -7.00 17.25
N ASN A 55 -10.65 -8.07 16.43
CA ASN A 55 -11.40 -8.16 15.17
C ASN A 55 -11.13 -6.96 14.23
N PHE A 56 -9.85 -6.72 13.95
CA PHE A 56 -9.29 -5.52 13.31
C PHE A 56 -9.54 -4.20 14.05
N GLY A 57 -10.01 -4.23 15.29
CA GLY A 57 -10.45 -3.04 16.00
C GLY A 57 -11.80 -2.53 15.54
N LEU A 58 -12.60 -3.33 14.84
CA LEU A 58 -13.94 -2.92 14.43
C LEU A 58 -14.79 -2.62 15.67
N ILE A 59 -15.23 -1.36 15.80
CA ILE A 59 -16.00 -0.92 16.96
C ILE A 59 -17.40 -1.53 16.88
N ASN A 60 -17.84 -2.19 17.96
CA ASN A 60 -19.23 -2.60 18.12
C ASN A 60 -20.10 -1.35 18.33
N ARG A 61 -20.74 -0.89 17.26
CA ARG A 61 -21.53 0.35 17.23
C ARG A 61 -22.82 0.18 16.44
N THR A 62 -23.74 1.12 16.62
CA THR A 62 -24.87 1.33 15.71
C THR A 62 -24.45 2.13 14.48
N TYR A 63 -24.97 1.75 13.32
CA TYR A 63 -24.86 2.50 12.08
C TYR A 63 -26.20 3.17 11.75
N PRO A 64 -26.22 4.35 11.11
CA PRO A 64 -27.45 5.00 10.69
C PRO A 64 -28.34 4.14 9.78
N THR A 65 -27.75 3.15 9.10
CA THR A 65 -28.39 2.27 8.13
C THR A 65 -28.82 0.91 8.73
N ASP A 66 -28.64 0.69 10.04
CA ASP A 66 -28.98 -0.58 10.68
C ASP A 66 -30.46 -0.95 10.51
N SER A 67 -31.36 0.04 10.46
CA SER A 67 -32.81 -0.22 10.29
C SER A 67 -33.14 -0.87 8.95
N SER A 68 -32.33 -0.67 7.91
CA SER A 68 -32.46 -1.29 6.60
C SER A 68 -31.49 -2.45 6.35
N CYS A 69 -30.68 -2.82 7.36
CA CYS A 69 -29.74 -3.93 7.24
C CYS A 69 -30.50 -5.26 7.14
N PRO A 70 -30.24 -6.09 6.11
CA PRO A 70 -30.81 -7.43 6.00
C PRO A 70 -30.49 -8.27 7.24
N ASP A 71 -31.50 -8.96 7.76
CA ASP A 71 -31.39 -9.83 8.94
C ASP A 71 -30.63 -9.20 10.13
N ARG A 72 -30.86 -7.90 10.38
CA ARG A 72 -30.17 -7.09 11.40
C ARG A 72 -30.02 -7.81 12.76
N LYS A 73 -31.01 -8.61 13.17
CA LYS A 73 -31.00 -9.32 14.46
C LYS A 73 -29.87 -10.34 14.58
N HIS A 74 -29.41 -10.90 13.46
CA HIS A 74 -28.36 -11.93 13.42
C HIS A 74 -27.12 -11.46 12.64
N ALA A 75 -27.18 -10.30 11.98
CA ALA A 75 -26.06 -9.75 11.24
C ALA A 75 -24.88 -9.41 12.16
N THR A 76 -23.68 -9.84 11.76
CA THR A 76 -22.43 -9.50 12.46
C THR A 76 -22.13 -8.00 12.33
N GLN A 77 -21.19 -7.50 13.15
CA GLN A 77 -20.74 -6.11 13.04
C GLN A 77 -20.15 -5.82 11.65
N TRP A 78 -19.46 -6.79 11.05
CA TRP A 78 -18.91 -6.68 9.70
C TRP A 78 -19.98 -6.62 8.61
N GLN A 79 -21.05 -7.42 8.70
CA GLN A 79 -22.16 -7.34 7.74
C GLN A 79 -22.87 -5.99 7.82
N ARG A 80 -23.04 -5.46 9.04
CA ARG A 80 -23.62 -4.14 9.27
C ARG A 80 -22.73 -3.02 8.73
N LEU A 81 -21.41 -3.13 8.90
CA LEU A 81 -20.45 -2.22 8.26
C LEU A 81 -20.54 -2.31 6.72
N ALA A 82 -20.61 -3.51 6.15
CA ALA A 82 -20.71 -3.69 4.71
C ALA A 82 -21.99 -3.05 4.13
N HIS A 83 -23.12 -3.22 4.82
CA HIS A 83 -24.38 -2.56 4.48
C HIS A 83 -24.28 -1.02 4.59
N TYR A 84 -23.59 -0.52 5.62
CA TYR A 84 -23.32 0.90 5.78
C TYR A 84 -22.48 1.47 4.63
N ILE A 85 -21.37 0.84 4.27
CA ILE A 85 -20.52 1.27 3.15
C ILE A 85 -21.29 1.23 1.82
N SER A 86 -22.06 0.16 1.57
CA SER A 86 -22.91 0.07 0.38
C SER A 86 -23.96 1.17 0.32
N SER A 87 -24.51 1.58 1.46
CA SER A 87 -25.47 2.68 1.55
C SER A 87 -24.81 4.04 1.33
N LEU A 88 -23.58 4.24 1.83
CA LEU A 88 -22.79 5.44 1.54
C LEU A 88 -22.55 5.57 0.03
N ASN A 89 -22.08 4.50 -0.63
CA ASN A 89 -21.82 4.52 -2.06
C ASN A 89 -23.07 4.66 -2.93
N SER A 90 -24.25 4.22 -2.49
CA SER A 90 -25.49 4.40 -3.25
C SER A 90 -26.12 5.79 -3.10
N GLN A 91 -25.73 6.54 -2.06
CA GLN A 91 -26.28 7.85 -1.73
C GLN A 91 -25.30 9.00 -1.93
N CYS A 92 -24.01 8.70 -2.14
CA CYS A 92 -22.98 9.71 -2.33
C CYS A 92 -23.15 10.43 -3.68
N ARG A 93 -22.50 11.58 -3.80
CA ARG A 93 -22.46 12.31 -5.07
C ARG A 93 -21.65 11.53 -6.10
N SER A 94 -21.87 11.80 -7.39
CA SER A 94 -21.13 11.13 -8.47
C SER A 94 -19.62 11.40 -8.46
N ASN A 95 -19.16 12.42 -7.73
CA ASN A 95 -17.75 12.72 -7.54
C ASN A 95 -17.20 12.22 -6.19
N GLU A 96 -17.95 11.40 -5.46
CA GLU A 96 -17.58 10.84 -4.17
C GLU A 96 -17.59 9.31 -4.25
N ARG A 97 -16.68 8.68 -3.50
CA ARG A 97 -16.60 7.23 -3.38
C ARG A 97 -16.08 6.85 -2.02
N TYR A 98 -16.62 5.77 -1.46
CA TYR A 98 -16.19 5.18 -0.20
C TYR A 98 -15.54 3.83 -0.45
N ALA A 99 -14.34 3.62 0.09
CA ALA A 99 -13.60 2.37 0.00
C ALA A 99 -13.00 2.00 1.36
N LEU A 100 -13.01 0.71 1.69
CA LEU A 100 -12.33 0.16 2.86
C LEU A 100 -10.99 -0.42 2.45
N LEU A 101 -9.91 0.23 2.89
CA LEU A 101 -8.54 -0.21 2.65
C LEU A 101 -8.07 -1.09 3.81
N PHE A 102 -7.59 -2.30 3.55
CA PHE A 102 -6.90 -3.16 4.51
C PHE A 102 -5.40 -3.03 4.29
N LEU A 103 -4.75 -2.18 5.08
CA LEU A 103 -3.32 -1.89 5.01
C LEU A 103 -2.54 -2.86 5.89
N GLY A 104 -1.80 -3.79 5.28
CA GLY A 104 -0.99 -4.80 5.98
C GLY A 104 0.50 -4.49 5.91
N ARG A 105 1.17 -4.47 7.07
CA ARG A 105 2.64 -4.45 7.13
C ARG A 105 3.16 -5.87 6.88
N HIS A 106 4.21 -6.00 6.06
CA HIS A 106 4.88 -7.28 5.86
C HIS A 106 5.25 -7.98 7.18
N GLY A 107 5.32 -9.31 7.16
CA GLY A 107 5.89 -10.11 8.25
C GLY A 107 7.37 -9.80 8.47
N GLU A 108 7.94 -10.24 9.58
CA GLU A 108 9.36 -10.02 9.89
C GLU A 108 10.27 -10.49 8.74
N GLY A 109 11.07 -9.56 8.22
CA GLY A 109 12.12 -9.85 7.23
C GLY A 109 13.50 -9.91 7.87
N TYR A 110 14.47 -10.49 7.16
CA TYR A 110 15.85 -10.57 7.66
C TYR A 110 16.47 -9.19 8.00
N HIS A 111 16.03 -8.11 7.35
CA HIS A 111 16.42 -6.74 7.73
C HIS A 111 15.90 -6.33 9.12
N ASN A 112 14.68 -6.73 9.52
CA ASN A 112 14.15 -6.44 10.86
C ASN A 112 14.90 -7.24 11.93
N ALA A 113 15.19 -8.51 11.64
CA ALA A 113 15.97 -9.35 12.54
C ALA A 113 17.41 -8.82 12.69
N ALA A 114 18.01 -8.34 11.58
CA ALA A 114 19.32 -7.72 11.59
C ALA A 114 19.34 -6.41 12.39
N GLU A 115 18.38 -5.51 12.17
CA GLU A 115 18.24 -4.30 12.99
C GLU A 115 18.12 -4.64 14.48
N SER A 116 17.28 -5.62 14.83
CA SER A 116 17.10 -6.05 16.22
C SER A 116 18.39 -6.64 16.83
N TYR A 117 19.18 -7.37 16.03
CA TYR A 117 20.43 -7.98 16.46
C TYR A 117 21.56 -6.96 16.67
N TYR A 118 21.76 -6.08 15.68
CA TYR A 118 22.83 -5.08 15.72
C TYR A 118 22.48 -3.85 16.57
N GLY A 119 21.18 -3.58 16.74
CA GLY A 119 20.64 -2.38 17.37
C GLY A 119 20.51 -1.24 16.37
N THR A 120 19.44 -0.44 16.50
CA THR A 120 19.09 0.66 15.58
C THR A 120 20.25 1.63 15.28
N PRO A 121 21.09 2.06 16.25
CA PRO A 121 22.24 2.92 15.95
C PRO A 121 23.24 2.29 14.97
N ALA A 122 23.66 1.05 15.21
CA ALA A 122 24.63 0.37 14.35
C ALA A 122 24.00 -0.09 13.03
N TRP A 123 22.72 -0.41 13.04
CA TRP A 123 21.95 -0.71 11.84
C TRP A 123 21.92 0.48 10.89
N ASN A 124 21.37 1.61 11.34
CA ASN A 124 21.18 2.80 10.50
C ASN A 124 22.48 3.39 9.96
N CYS A 125 23.60 3.20 10.68
CA CYS A 125 24.85 3.88 10.36
C CYS A 125 25.91 3.00 9.72
N PHE A 126 25.69 1.70 9.59
CA PHE A 126 26.70 0.81 9.02
C PHE A 126 26.08 -0.42 8.35
N TYR A 127 25.31 -1.21 9.09
CA TYR A 127 24.89 -2.53 8.58
C TYR A 127 23.82 -2.44 7.50
N SER A 128 22.95 -1.43 7.54
CA SER A 128 21.85 -1.27 6.58
C SER A 128 22.34 -0.97 5.15
N GLU A 129 23.56 -0.46 4.98
CA GLU A 129 24.18 -0.19 3.68
C GLU A 129 24.85 -1.41 3.05
N LEU A 130 25.06 -2.47 3.84
CA LEU A 130 25.55 -3.74 3.33
C LEU A 130 24.39 -4.55 2.75
N ASP A 131 24.67 -5.48 1.84
CA ASP A 131 23.62 -6.38 1.32
C ASP A 131 23.27 -7.50 2.33
N GLY A 132 24.14 -7.75 3.31
CA GLY A 132 24.03 -8.86 4.23
C GLY A 132 25.32 -9.08 5.01
N ASN A 133 25.38 -10.24 5.67
CA ASN A 133 26.61 -10.77 6.27
C ASN A 133 26.88 -12.19 5.73
N SER A 134 27.75 -12.95 6.39
CA SER A 134 28.09 -14.31 5.96
C SER A 134 26.96 -15.34 6.13
N THR A 135 25.86 -15.01 6.79
CA THR A 135 24.77 -15.94 7.10
C THR A 135 23.42 -15.55 6.50
N VAL A 136 23.13 -14.25 6.37
CA VAL A 136 21.84 -13.74 5.90
C VAL A 136 22.01 -12.53 4.98
N THR A 137 21.07 -12.40 4.04
CA THR A 137 20.94 -11.25 3.14
C THR A 137 19.76 -10.39 3.59
N TRP A 138 19.96 -9.08 3.69
CA TRP A 138 18.91 -8.11 3.99
C TRP A 138 18.68 -7.08 2.87
N ALA A 139 19.49 -7.06 1.82
CA ALA A 139 19.10 -6.45 0.55
C ALA A 139 17.83 -7.14 0.02
N ASP A 140 16.81 -6.35 -0.36
CA ASP A 140 15.46 -6.82 -0.70
C ASP A 140 14.98 -8.00 0.18
N ALA A 141 15.13 -7.84 1.50
CA ALA A 141 15.07 -8.95 2.45
C ALA A 141 13.84 -9.86 2.27
N HIS A 142 14.08 -11.17 2.26
CA HIS A 142 13.03 -12.18 2.39
C HIS A 142 12.50 -12.24 3.84
N LEU A 143 11.33 -12.85 4.00
CA LEU A 143 10.75 -13.17 5.31
C LEU A 143 11.62 -14.17 6.10
N THR A 144 11.67 -13.98 7.41
CA THR A 144 12.20 -14.97 8.35
C THR A 144 11.14 -16.05 8.63
N ALA A 145 11.52 -17.12 9.34
CA ALA A 145 10.54 -18.12 9.80
C ALA A 145 9.45 -17.52 10.73
N PRO A 146 9.77 -16.62 11.68
CA PRO A 146 8.76 -15.81 12.37
C PRO A 146 7.87 -15.00 11.42
N GLY A 147 8.44 -14.33 10.41
CA GLY A 147 7.66 -13.55 9.44
C GLY A 147 6.68 -14.39 8.62
N ILE A 148 7.09 -15.58 8.20
CA ILE A 148 6.21 -16.57 7.55
C ILE A 148 5.06 -16.97 8.49
N THR A 149 5.38 -17.25 9.76
CA THR A 149 4.38 -17.64 10.78
C THR A 149 3.38 -16.50 11.05
N GLN A 150 3.86 -15.25 11.08
CA GLN A 150 2.99 -14.07 11.20
C GLN A 150 2.01 -14.01 10.02
N ALA A 151 2.49 -14.10 8.78
CA ALA A 151 1.62 -14.06 7.59
C ALA A 151 0.58 -15.20 7.56
N GLN A 152 0.98 -16.41 7.96
CA GLN A 152 0.06 -17.56 8.10
C GLN A 152 -0.95 -17.39 9.23
N THR A 153 -0.57 -16.70 10.30
CA THR A 153 -1.51 -16.33 11.37
C THR A 153 -2.57 -15.36 10.84
N VAL A 154 -2.18 -14.38 10.03
CA VAL A 154 -3.14 -13.47 9.37
C VAL A 154 -4.04 -14.22 8.39
N ASN A 155 -3.53 -15.22 7.67
CA ASN A 155 -4.37 -16.09 6.82
C ASN A 155 -5.47 -16.81 7.63
N LYS A 156 -5.12 -17.42 8.76
CA LYS A 156 -6.10 -18.05 9.65
C LYS A 156 -7.13 -17.05 10.18
N PHE A 157 -6.68 -15.84 10.52
CA PHE A 157 -7.57 -14.77 10.93
C PHE A 157 -8.54 -14.37 9.81
N TRP A 158 -8.07 -14.19 8.56
CA TRP A 158 -8.95 -13.99 7.41
C TRP A 158 -9.93 -15.13 7.19
N SER A 159 -9.49 -16.39 7.33
CA SER A 159 -10.40 -17.54 7.22
C SER A 159 -11.53 -17.46 8.27
N HIS A 160 -11.22 -17.06 9.50
CA HIS A 160 -12.21 -16.82 10.55
C HIS A 160 -13.14 -15.65 10.20
N LEU A 161 -12.58 -14.52 9.74
CA LEU A 161 -13.35 -13.34 9.34
C LEU A 161 -14.38 -13.66 8.23
N LEU A 162 -13.96 -14.42 7.23
CA LEU A 162 -14.83 -14.80 6.11
C LEU A 162 -15.91 -15.80 6.56
N LYS A 163 -15.52 -16.80 7.36
CA LYS A 163 -16.39 -17.91 7.73
C LYS A 163 -17.39 -17.52 8.82
N ASP A 164 -16.92 -16.88 9.88
CA ASP A 164 -17.65 -16.71 11.12
C ASP A 164 -18.15 -15.27 11.26
N GLU A 165 -17.29 -14.29 11.02
CA GLU A 165 -17.64 -12.86 11.09
C GLU A 165 -18.36 -12.34 9.83
N LYS A 166 -18.42 -13.15 8.76
CA LYS A 166 -19.07 -12.81 7.48
C LYS A 166 -18.56 -11.48 6.89
N THR A 167 -17.28 -11.19 7.09
CA THR A 167 -16.60 -10.03 6.49
C THR A 167 -16.65 -10.12 4.97
N THR A 168 -16.84 -8.99 4.29
CA THR A 168 -16.69 -8.93 2.83
C THR A 168 -15.20 -9.01 2.49
N PRO A 169 -14.75 -9.98 1.67
CA PRO A 169 -13.33 -10.10 1.31
C PRO A 169 -12.87 -8.89 0.48
N PRO A 170 -11.57 -8.59 0.45
CA PRO A 170 -11.00 -7.69 -0.54
C PRO A 170 -11.36 -8.15 -1.96
N GLU A 171 -11.66 -7.18 -2.81
CA GLU A 171 -11.99 -7.36 -4.22
C GLU A 171 -10.74 -7.19 -5.10
N SER A 172 -9.81 -6.34 -4.65
CA SER A 172 -8.49 -6.12 -5.23
C SER A 172 -7.37 -6.26 -4.20
N PHE A 173 -6.21 -6.68 -4.69
CA PHE A 173 -5.03 -6.96 -3.88
C PHE A 173 -3.82 -6.23 -4.48
N TYR A 174 -3.24 -5.31 -3.72
CA TYR A 174 -2.05 -4.57 -4.11
C TYR A 174 -0.89 -4.89 -3.19
N THR A 175 0.32 -4.80 -3.72
CA THR A 175 1.52 -5.04 -2.94
C THR A 175 2.70 -4.20 -3.41
N SER A 176 3.56 -3.86 -2.46
CA SER A 176 4.92 -3.38 -2.70
C SER A 176 5.72 -4.36 -3.57
N PRO A 177 6.68 -3.87 -4.37
CA PRO A 177 7.58 -4.72 -5.15
C PRO A 177 8.68 -5.41 -4.32
N LEU A 178 8.89 -5.01 -3.06
CA LEU A 178 9.89 -5.62 -2.17
C LEU A 178 9.49 -7.02 -1.68
N TRP A 179 10.44 -7.94 -1.64
CA TRP A 179 10.22 -9.39 -1.52
C TRP A 179 9.41 -9.80 -0.30
N ARG A 180 9.70 -9.20 0.86
CA ARG A 180 8.94 -9.40 2.10
C ARG A 180 7.44 -9.12 1.95
N CYS A 181 7.03 -8.12 1.17
CA CYS A 181 5.62 -7.82 0.94
C CYS A 181 5.00 -8.84 -0.02
N LEU A 182 5.73 -9.20 -1.09
CA LEU A 182 5.30 -10.21 -2.06
C LEU A 182 5.07 -11.58 -1.39
N GLN A 183 5.99 -12.00 -0.51
CA GLN A 183 5.84 -13.23 0.26
C GLN A 183 4.72 -13.12 1.31
N THR A 184 4.59 -11.97 1.98
CA THR A 184 3.54 -11.78 2.99
C THR A 184 2.16 -11.91 2.35
N ILE A 185 1.87 -11.16 1.27
CA ILE A 185 0.54 -11.16 0.66
C ILE A 185 0.21 -12.55 0.08
N GLN A 186 1.19 -13.26 -0.48
CA GLN A 186 1.01 -14.66 -0.92
C GLN A 186 0.54 -15.53 0.24
N LEU A 187 1.27 -15.53 1.35
CA LEU A 187 0.98 -16.36 2.52
C LEU A 187 -0.32 -15.95 3.22
N THR A 188 -0.68 -14.67 3.19
CA THR A 188 -1.90 -14.16 3.82
C THR A 188 -3.17 -14.58 3.08
N PHE A 189 -3.18 -14.61 1.74
CA PHE A 189 -4.43 -14.78 0.97
C PHE A 189 -4.54 -16.07 0.14
N THR A 190 -3.46 -16.84 0.00
CA THR A 190 -3.52 -18.15 -0.67
C THR A 190 -4.47 -19.09 0.08
N ASP A 191 -5.18 -19.93 -0.67
CA ASP A 191 -6.13 -20.95 -0.19
C ASP A 191 -7.35 -20.43 0.60
N LEU A 192 -7.57 -19.12 0.66
CA LEU A 192 -8.80 -18.56 1.18
C LEU A 192 -9.98 -18.81 0.22
N ASN A 193 -11.16 -19.05 0.78
CA ASN A 193 -12.39 -19.21 0.01
C ASN A 193 -12.91 -17.85 -0.48
N LEU A 194 -12.31 -17.33 -1.55
CA LEU A 194 -12.66 -16.04 -2.15
C LEU A 194 -13.69 -16.19 -3.27
N PRO A 195 -14.54 -15.17 -3.53
CA PRO A 195 -15.48 -15.18 -4.64
C PRO A 195 -14.78 -15.33 -5.99
N LYS A 196 -15.30 -16.22 -6.86
CA LYS A 196 -14.74 -16.44 -8.21
C LYS A 196 -14.64 -15.17 -9.07
N LYS A 197 -15.53 -14.18 -8.84
CA LYS A 197 -15.51 -12.90 -9.54
C LYS A 197 -14.28 -12.05 -9.22
N ASN A 198 -13.75 -12.19 -8.00
CA ASN A 198 -12.64 -11.40 -7.47
C ASN A 198 -11.55 -12.38 -6.95
N PRO A 199 -10.88 -13.12 -7.85
CA PRO A 199 -9.85 -14.07 -7.43
C PRO A 199 -8.63 -13.34 -6.87
N PHE A 200 -7.85 -14.04 -6.03
CA PHE A 200 -6.57 -13.51 -5.54
C PHE A 200 -5.54 -13.41 -6.67
N ILE A 201 -5.41 -12.20 -7.24
CA ILE A 201 -4.41 -11.86 -8.26
C ILE A 201 -3.78 -10.52 -7.86
N PRO A 202 -2.66 -10.54 -7.10
CA PRO A 202 -2.00 -9.32 -6.68
C PRO A 202 -1.49 -8.47 -7.84
N ILE A 203 -1.58 -7.16 -7.68
CA ILE A 203 -0.98 -6.15 -8.55
C ILE A 203 0.18 -5.49 -7.80
N VAL A 204 1.38 -5.63 -8.35
CA VAL A 204 2.59 -4.98 -7.87
C VAL A 204 2.59 -3.52 -8.32
N LYS A 205 2.60 -2.59 -7.35
CA LYS A 205 2.74 -1.15 -7.59
C LYS A 205 3.98 -0.62 -6.91
N GLU A 206 4.81 0.07 -7.69
CA GLU A 206 6.13 0.53 -7.29
C GLU A 206 6.07 1.43 -6.06
N PHE A 207 5.11 2.35 -6.01
CA PHE A 207 5.00 3.34 -4.95
C PHE A 207 4.34 2.85 -3.65
N PHE A 208 3.96 1.57 -3.54
CA PHE A 208 3.68 0.95 -2.24
C PHE A 208 4.96 0.48 -1.51
N ARG A 209 6.15 0.72 -2.06
CA ARG A 209 7.45 0.40 -1.44
C ARG A 209 7.72 1.18 -0.15
N GLU A 210 8.64 0.68 0.66
CA GLU A 210 9.08 1.38 1.89
C GLU A 210 9.70 2.73 1.55
N GLY A 211 9.79 3.61 2.56
CA GLY A 211 10.62 4.81 2.50
C GLY A 211 11.96 4.51 1.83
N ILE A 212 12.33 5.30 0.82
CA ILE A 212 13.51 5.06 0.01
C ILE A 212 14.70 5.70 0.71
N SER A 213 15.56 4.88 1.31
CA SER A 213 16.77 5.34 2.01
C SER A 213 18.04 4.72 1.43
N ALA A 214 19.18 5.03 2.06
CA ALA A 214 20.45 4.40 1.73
C ALA A 214 20.48 2.90 2.06
N HIS A 215 19.48 2.40 2.79
CA HIS A 215 19.42 1.01 3.20
C HIS A 215 19.20 0.09 2.00
N THR A 216 20.00 -0.97 1.87
CA THR A 216 19.90 -1.93 0.76
C THR A 216 18.59 -2.73 0.82
N CYS A 217 17.94 -2.80 1.98
CA CYS A 217 16.62 -3.41 2.12
C CYS A 217 15.49 -2.63 1.41
N ASP A 218 15.75 -1.38 1.04
CA ASP A 218 14.82 -0.55 0.29
C ASP A 218 15.02 -0.70 -1.22
N ARG A 219 16.13 -1.30 -1.66
CA ARG A 219 16.41 -1.63 -3.07
C ARG A 219 15.62 -2.88 -3.46
N ARG A 220 14.78 -2.79 -4.50
CA ARG A 220 14.00 -3.94 -4.97
C ARG A 220 14.75 -4.81 -5.98
N SER A 221 14.36 -6.08 -6.03
CA SER A 221 14.72 -7.00 -7.11
C SER A 221 14.23 -6.52 -8.48
N THR A 222 14.80 -7.10 -9.53
CA THR A 222 14.35 -6.82 -10.90
C THR A 222 12.94 -7.34 -11.14
N LYS A 223 12.23 -6.73 -12.09
CA LYS A 223 10.90 -7.19 -12.52
C LYS A 223 10.94 -8.65 -12.98
N SER A 224 11.98 -9.07 -13.70
CA SER A 224 12.13 -10.47 -14.13
C SER A 224 12.28 -11.43 -12.95
N GLN A 225 13.04 -11.08 -11.92
CA GLN A 225 13.13 -11.87 -10.69
C GLN A 225 11.78 -11.95 -9.97
N ILE A 226 11.09 -10.82 -9.78
CA ILE A 226 9.75 -10.78 -9.18
C ILE A 226 8.77 -11.66 -9.96
N ARG A 227 8.77 -11.56 -11.30
CA ARG A 227 7.92 -12.39 -12.16
C ARG A 227 8.22 -13.88 -12.01
N ALA A 228 9.50 -14.25 -11.90
CA ALA A 228 9.90 -15.64 -11.73
C ALA A 228 9.47 -16.20 -10.36
N GLY A 229 9.56 -15.40 -9.29
CA GLY A 229 9.12 -15.79 -7.96
C GLY A 229 7.59 -15.82 -7.78
N PHE A 230 6.88 -14.92 -8.46
CA PHE A 230 5.44 -14.72 -8.33
C PHE A 230 4.74 -14.65 -9.70
N PRO A 231 4.67 -15.78 -10.44
CA PRO A 231 4.24 -15.78 -11.84
C PRO A 231 2.79 -15.36 -12.06
N SER A 232 1.93 -15.49 -11.05
CA SER A 232 0.53 -15.05 -11.13
C SER A 232 0.35 -13.55 -10.89
N TYR A 233 1.38 -12.84 -10.42
CA TYR A 233 1.25 -11.44 -10.04
C TYR A 233 1.27 -10.57 -11.29
N ARG A 234 0.40 -9.55 -11.27
CA ARG A 234 0.37 -8.49 -12.27
C ARG A 234 1.26 -7.34 -11.83
N PHE A 235 1.68 -6.52 -12.77
CA PHE A 235 2.46 -5.33 -12.53
C PHE A 235 1.70 -4.16 -13.12
N GLU A 236 1.83 -2.99 -12.51
CA GLU A 236 1.30 -1.77 -13.10
C GLU A 236 1.92 -1.46 -14.47
N ASN A 237 1.22 -0.63 -15.23
CA ASN A 237 1.68 -0.18 -16.53
C ASN A 237 2.99 0.60 -16.39
N GLY A 238 3.97 0.29 -17.25
CA GLY A 238 5.27 0.97 -17.22
C GLY A 238 6.22 0.53 -16.09
N PHE A 239 5.90 -0.53 -15.33
CA PHE A 239 6.79 -1.04 -14.29
C PHE A 239 8.19 -1.38 -14.84
N GLN A 240 9.22 -0.73 -14.28
CA GLN A 240 10.61 -0.74 -14.74
C GLN A 240 11.32 -2.06 -14.41
N GLU A 241 12.23 -2.51 -15.29
CA GLU A 241 12.99 -3.74 -15.08
C GLU A 241 13.88 -3.66 -13.84
N HIS A 242 14.74 -2.65 -13.78
CA HIS A 242 15.59 -2.35 -12.63
C HIS A 242 14.90 -1.34 -11.70
N ASP A 243 15.36 -1.28 -10.45
CA ASP A 243 14.93 -0.27 -9.48
C ASP A 243 15.37 1.13 -9.96
N PRO A 244 14.43 2.04 -10.30
CA PRO A 244 14.80 3.35 -10.81
C PRO A 244 14.96 4.41 -9.71
N TYR A 245 14.67 4.08 -8.45
CA TYR A 245 14.61 5.07 -7.36
C TYR A 245 15.69 4.89 -6.30
N TRP A 246 16.05 3.64 -5.96
CA TRP A 246 17.06 3.43 -4.93
C TRP A 246 18.44 3.91 -5.41
N MET A 247 19.09 4.73 -4.60
CA MET A 247 20.44 5.21 -4.84
C MET A 247 21.26 5.05 -3.56
N ALA A 248 22.49 4.55 -3.70
CA ALA A 248 23.39 4.42 -2.56
C ALA A 248 23.62 5.76 -1.86
N LEU A 249 23.66 5.75 -0.52
CA LEU A 249 23.92 6.91 0.34
C LEU A 249 22.92 8.06 0.23
N ARG A 250 21.71 7.79 -0.27
CA ARG A 250 20.71 8.81 -0.56
C ARG A 250 19.35 8.40 0.01
N ALA A 251 18.59 9.38 0.49
CA ALA A 251 17.24 9.14 1.01
C ALA A 251 16.24 10.17 0.50
N GLU A 252 15.01 9.72 0.28
CA GLU A 252 13.86 10.59 0.05
C GLU A 252 13.47 11.32 1.34
N THR A 253 12.82 12.47 1.19
CA THR A 253 12.26 13.17 2.36
C THR A 253 10.89 12.58 2.73
N PRO A 254 10.43 12.73 3.99
CA PRO A 254 9.06 12.34 4.35
C PRO A 254 7.98 13.00 3.48
N THR A 255 8.23 14.23 3.03
CA THR A 255 7.34 14.95 2.11
C THR A 255 7.29 14.30 0.73
N ASP A 256 8.43 13.85 0.19
CA ASP A 256 8.46 13.14 -1.09
C ASP A 256 7.76 11.78 -1.00
N GLN A 257 7.89 11.11 0.15
CA GLN A 257 7.15 9.88 0.43
C GLN A 257 5.63 10.14 0.38
N ASP A 258 5.14 11.19 1.04
CA ASP A 258 3.71 11.56 1.01
C ASP A 258 3.23 11.88 -0.42
N ILE A 259 4.06 12.54 -1.23
CA ILE A 259 3.76 12.82 -2.64
C ILE A 259 3.62 11.51 -3.44
N ARG A 260 4.52 10.54 -3.29
CA ARG A 260 4.40 9.26 -4.03
C ARG A 260 3.31 8.34 -3.48
N SER A 261 3.06 8.35 -2.18
CA SER A 261 1.96 7.62 -1.55
C SER A 261 0.61 8.18 -2.01
N LYS A 262 0.50 9.49 -2.21
CA LYS A 262 -0.67 10.09 -2.87
C LYS A 262 -0.80 9.63 -4.32
N LYS A 263 0.27 9.67 -5.11
CA LYS A 263 0.23 9.22 -6.52
C LYS A 263 -0.27 7.79 -6.69
N VAL A 264 0.13 6.87 -5.80
CA VAL A 264 -0.34 5.48 -5.88
C VAL A 264 -1.78 5.32 -5.39
N LEU A 265 -2.22 6.14 -4.43
CA LEU A 265 -3.64 6.21 -4.06
C LEU A 265 -4.48 6.74 -5.21
N ASP A 266 -4.07 7.82 -5.87
CA ASP A 266 -4.79 8.39 -7.01
C ASP A 266 -4.93 7.34 -8.12
N ASP A 267 -3.83 6.71 -8.52
CA ASP A 267 -3.85 5.66 -9.55
C ASP A 267 -4.76 4.48 -9.17
N VAL A 268 -4.76 4.03 -7.91
CA VAL A 268 -5.69 2.97 -7.46
C VAL A 268 -7.14 3.43 -7.52
N PHE A 269 -7.46 4.63 -7.02
CA PHE A 269 -8.84 5.11 -7.00
C PHE A 269 -9.37 5.49 -8.39
N GLU A 270 -8.50 5.80 -9.35
CA GLU A 270 -8.84 6.08 -10.75
C GLU A 270 -9.00 4.80 -11.59
N SER A 271 -8.25 3.74 -11.29
CA SER A 271 -8.18 2.53 -12.13
C SER A 271 -8.97 1.33 -11.61
N ASP A 272 -9.41 1.35 -10.37
CA ASP A 272 -10.07 0.23 -9.71
C ASP A 272 -11.30 0.70 -8.94
N ASP A 273 -12.49 0.21 -9.31
CA ASP A 273 -13.78 0.56 -8.69
C ASP A 273 -14.13 -0.25 -7.43
N SER A 274 -13.23 -1.13 -6.97
CA SER A 274 -13.43 -2.00 -5.81
C SER A 274 -13.75 -1.22 -4.52
N THR A 275 -14.73 -1.70 -3.76
CA THR A 275 -15.05 -1.11 -2.45
C THR A 275 -14.11 -1.61 -1.36
N TYR A 276 -13.65 -2.86 -1.45
CA TYR A 276 -12.77 -3.48 -0.46
C TYR A 276 -11.42 -3.76 -1.09
N ILE A 277 -10.35 -3.13 -0.59
CA ILE A 277 -9.03 -3.18 -1.21
C ILE A 277 -8.01 -3.61 -0.17
N SER A 278 -7.18 -4.59 -0.47
CA SER A 278 -6.04 -4.93 0.39
C SER A 278 -4.75 -4.36 -0.18
N VAL A 279 -3.92 -3.77 0.66
CA VAL A 279 -2.58 -3.28 0.32
C VAL A 279 -1.58 -3.88 1.29
N THR A 280 -0.60 -4.65 0.79
CA THR A 280 0.52 -5.14 1.61
C THR A 280 1.77 -4.31 1.36
N ALA A 281 2.20 -3.57 2.37
CA ALA A 281 3.25 -2.57 2.31
C ALA A 281 4.14 -2.61 3.57
N HIS A 282 4.67 -1.46 3.98
CA HIS A 282 5.70 -1.32 5.01
C HIS A 282 5.31 -0.32 6.09
N SER A 283 6.12 -0.23 7.15
CA SER A 283 5.83 0.69 8.26
C SER A 283 5.84 2.15 7.84
N GLY A 284 6.88 2.60 7.13
CA GLY A 284 6.97 3.99 6.70
C GLY A 284 5.92 4.31 5.64
N GLU A 285 5.73 3.39 4.69
CA GLU A 285 4.69 3.56 3.66
C GLU A 285 3.28 3.66 4.25
N ILE A 286 2.90 2.78 5.17
CA ILE A 286 1.58 2.85 5.79
C ILE A 286 1.44 4.14 6.60
N ALA A 287 2.48 4.59 7.30
CA ALA A 287 2.44 5.89 7.99
C ALA A 287 2.19 7.04 7.00
N SER A 288 2.83 7.02 5.83
CA SER A 288 2.61 8.01 4.76
C SER A 288 1.21 7.95 4.17
N LEU A 289 0.71 6.75 3.84
CA LEU A 289 -0.68 6.58 3.39
C LEU A 289 -1.67 7.14 4.43
N LEU A 290 -1.47 6.89 5.72
CA LEU A 290 -2.33 7.43 6.77
C LEU A 290 -2.30 8.96 6.80
N ARG A 291 -1.12 9.59 6.68
CA ARG A 291 -1.01 11.06 6.59
C ARG A 291 -1.77 11.61 5.38
N VAL A 292 -1.60 11.01 4.20
CA VAL A 292 -2.29 11.41 2.96
C VAL A 292 -3.81 11.26 3.08
N LEU A 293 -4.28 10.19 3.74
CA LEU A 293 -5.70 9.93 3.96
C LEU A 293 -6.34 10.84 5.03
N GLY A 294 -5.53 11.62 5.76
CA GLY A 294 -5.98 12.42 6.91
C GLY A 294 -6.27 11.59 8.16
N HIS A 295 -5.71 10.38 8.26
CA HIS A 295 -5.72 9.56 9.46
C HIS A 295 -4.51 9.90 10.33
N ARG A 296 -4.62 9.69 11.65
CA ARG A 296 -3.44 9.77 12.54
C ARG A 296 -2.41 8.70 12.16
N GLU A 297 -1.14 8.89 12.46
CA GLU A 297 -0.22 7.77 12.32
C GLU A 297 -0.56 6.65 13.33
N PHE A 298 -0.52 5.41 12.86
CA PHE A 298 -0.75 4.23 13.69
C PHE A 298 0.32 3.19 13.40
N ARG A 299 1.29 3.04 14.30
CA ARG A 299 2.43 2.14 14.12
C ARG A 299 1.96 0.68 14.15
N LEU A 300 2.30 -0.07 13.11
CA LEU A 300 2.01 -1.51 13.01
C LEU A 300 3.23 -2.36 13.37
N ALA A 301 3.01 -3.42 14.16
CA ALA A 301 3.98 -4.51 14.30
C ALA A 301 4.17 -5.25 12.97
N THR A 302 5.27 -5.99 12.80
CA THR A 302 5.46 -6.86 11.62
C THR A 302 4.31 -7.87 11.53
N GLY A 303 3.73 -8.01 10.35
CA GLY A 303 2.58 -8.89 10.11
C GLY A 303 1.25 -8.35 10.65
N ALA A 304 1.19 -7.12 11.17
CA ALA A 304 -0.06 -6.50 11.59
C ALA A 304 -0.75 -5.76 10.42
N ALA A 305 -2.07 -5.61 10.53
CA ALA A 305 -2.88 -4.90 9.54
C ALA A 305 -3.90 -3.94 10.18
N LEU A 306 -4.26 -2.91 9.42
CA LEU A 306 -5.14 -1.81 9.78
C LEU A 306 -6.17 -1.56 8.67
N PRO A 307 -7.47 -1.68 8.95
CA PRO A 307 -8.49 -1.20 8.04
C PRO A 307 -8.68 0.32 8.17
N VAL A 308 -8.94 1.00 7.07
CA VAL A 308 -9.25 2.43 7.01
C VAL A 308 -10.42 2.63 6.05
N LEU A 309 -11.55 3.15 6.55
CA LEU A 309 -12.67 3.54 5.70
C LEU A 309 -12.42 4.95 5.15
N VAL A 310 -12.19 5.03 3.85
CA VAL A 310 -11.80 6.25 3.15
C VAL A 310 -12.97 6.79 2.34
N LYS A 311 -13.18 8.10 2.39
CA LYS A 311 -13.96 8.86 1.41
C LYS A 311 -13.01 9.57 0.45
N ALA A 312 -13.04 9.19 -0.81
CA ALA A 312 -12.40 9.89 -1.91
C ALA A 312 -13.42 10.87 -2.53
N THR A 313 -12.99 12.11 -2.76
CA THR A 313 -13.80 13.14 -3.43
C THR A 313 -13.01 13.71 -4.60
N THR A 314 -13.51 13.52 -5.82
CA THR A 314 -12.94 14.12 -7.03
C THR A 314 -13.38 15.58 -7.10
N LEU A 315 -12.41 16.50 -7.08
CA LEU A 315 -12.61 17.94 -7.11
C LEU A 315 -12.20 18.49 -8.47
N LYS A 316 -12.88 19.56 -8.91
CA LYS A 316 -12.50 20.31 -10.12
C LYS A 316 -11.39 21.30 -9.81
N GLY A 317 -10.47 21.48 -10.75
CA GLY A 317 -9.32 22.37 -10.66
C GLY A 317 -8.02 21.62 -10.40
N ASP A 318 -6.92 22.38 -10.48
CA ASP A 318 -5.58 21.91 -10.15
C ASP A 318 -5.52 21.33 -8.74
N GLU A 319 -4.77 20.24 -8.59
CA GLU A 319 -4.35 19.78 -7.27
C GLU A 319 -3.49 20.87 -6.60
N PRO A 320 -3.58 21.05 -5.26
CA PRO A 320 -2.63 21.89 -4.55
C PRO A 320 -1.18 21.56 -4.97
N PRO A 321 -0.38 22.56 -5.35
CA PRO A 321 0.95 22.30 -5.88
C PRO A 321 1.81 21.63 -4.82
N THR A 322 2.34 20.45 -5.16
CA THR A 322 3.37 19.75 -4.40
C THR A 322 4.69 19.85 -5.15
N ALA A 323 5.80 19.94 -4.42
CA ALA A 323 7.13 20.02 -5.00
C ALA A 323 8.04 18.97 -4.35
N THR A 324 8.56 18.07 -5.18
CA THR A 324 9.52 17.06 -4.71
C THR A 324 10.87 17.70 -4.42
N GLN A 325 11.57 17.18 -3.41
CA GLN A 325 12.94 17.56 -3.12
C GLN A 325 13.94 16.56 -3.73
N PRO A 326 15.17 16.98 -4.06
CA PRO A 326 16.24 16.05 -4.38
C PRO A 326 16.56 15.14 -3.20
N TYR A 327 16.97 13.91 -3.46
CA TYR A 327 17.37 12.99 -2.39
C TYR A 327 18.55 13.56 -1.58
N ALA A 328 18.39 13.56 -0.26
CA ALA A 328 19.41 14.02 0.66
C ALA A 328 20.52 12.97 0.79
N THR A 329 21.77 13.41 0.96
CA THR A 329 22.87 12.50 1.34
C THR A 329 22.66 12.01 2.76
N VAL A 330 22.86 10.71 2.98
CA VAL A 330 22.80 10.08 4.30
C VAL A 330 24.21 10.00 4.89
N THR A 331 24.35 10.33 6.18
CA THR A 331 25.61 10.20 6.93
C THR A 331 25.76 8.78 7.43
N THR A 332 26.98 8.22 7.33
CA THR A 332 27.27 6.83 7.65
C THR A 332 28.56 6.70 8.46
N CYS A 333 28.77 5.55 9.09
CA CYS A 333 29.99 5.23 9.85
C CYS A 333 30.94 4.39 9.00
N ALA A 334 32.26 4.61 9.14
CA ALA A 334 33.26 3.72 8.55
C ALA A 334 33.38 2.36 9.27
N THR A 335 32.98 2.30 10.54
CA THR A 335 32.93 1.09 11.37
C THR A 335 31.67 1.11 12.24
N PRO A 336 31.10 -0.05 12.62
CA PRO A 336 29.92 -0.08 13.47
C PRO A 336 30.15 0.66 14.80
N PRO A 337 29.26 1.57 15.22
CA PRO A 337 29.37 2.21 16.52
C PRO A 337 29.20 1.18 17.63
N THR A 338 29.97 1.33 18.72
CA THR A 338 29.86 0.47 19.91
C THR A 338 28.67 0.84 20.80
N ILE A 339 28.07 2.02 20.59
CA ILE A 339 26.93 2.53 21.33
C ILE A 339 25.64 1.88 20.84
N LYS A 340 24.91 1.27 21.78
CA LYS A 340 23.57 0.68 21.54
C LYS A 340 22.41 1.55 22.03
N ALA A 341 22.69 2.70 22.64
CA ALA A 341 21.67 3.59 23.18
C ALA A 341 20.86 4.23 22.05
N SER A 342 19.53 4.20 22.15
CA SER A 342 18.59 4.76 21.17
C SER A 342 18.64 6.28 21.04
N SER A 343 19.41 6.97 21.88
CA SER A 343 19.68 8.41 21.76
C SER A 343 20.54 8.75 20.54
N CYS A 344 21.04 7.75 19.80
CA CYS A 344 21.93 7.94 18.67
C CYS A 344 21.44 7.23 17.39
N ASN A 345 20.37 7.76 16.80
CA ASN A 345 19.76 7.18 15.60
C ASN A 345 20.16 7.89 14.29
N ASP A 346 20.97 8.95 14.37
CA ASP A 346 21.33 9.86 13.26
C ASP A 346 22.84 9.83 12.91
N CYS A 347 23.54 8.77 13.32
CA CYS A 347 24.97 8.57 13.03
C CYS A 347 25.91 9.62 13.63
N SER A 348 25.40 10.47 14.52
CA SER A 348 26.20 11.43 15.29
C SER A 348 27.24 10.76 16.21
N CYS A 349 27.09 9.46 16.50
CA CYS A 349 28.01 8.66 17.31
C CYS A 349 29.06 7.87 16.52
N CYS A 350 29.22 8.10 15.22
CA CYS A 350 30.30 7.49 14.42
C CYS A 350 31.72 7.98 14.79
N LYS A 351 31.91 8.61 15.96
CA LYS A 351 33.18 9.24 16.38
C LYS A 351 34.14 8.26 17.03
#